data_AF-A0A5C9BJ69-F1
#
_entry.id   AF-A0A5C9BJ69-F1
#
_cell.length_a   1.000
_cell.length_b   1.000
_cell.length_c   1.000
_cell.angle_alpha   90.00
_cell.angle_beta   90.00
_cell.angle_gamma   90.00
#
_symmetry.space_group_name_H-M   'P 1'
#
loop_
_entity.id
_entity.type
_entity.pdbx_description
1 polymer ?
#
loop_
_entity_poly.entity_id
_entity_poly.type
_entity_poly.pdbx_seq_one_letter_code
_entity_poly.pdbx_strand_id
1 'polypeptide(L)'
;MKTHIDHLVVVAKSLEQGVQWCEATLGITPGPGGEHAQYGTHNRLFKIATPAHPLAYFEIIAINPGAKRTGSASSQRWFDMDNAALQAAVAIEPRLVHFVVNTTEIQAARIALKNLG
;
A
#
# COMPACT_ATOMS: atom_id res chain seq x y z
N MET A 1 23.66 -0.40 -6.22
CA MET A 1 22.25 -0.76 -5.94
C MET A 1 21.35 0.01 -6.88
N LYS A 2 20.70 -0.69 -7.82
CA LYS A 2 19.67 -0.12 -8.68
C LYS A 2 18.31 -0.19 -7.99
N THR A 3 17.59 0.92 -7.98
CA THR A 3 16.27 1.08 -7.36
C THR A 3 15.36 1.85 -8.29
N HIS A 4 14.06 1.56 -8.24
CA HIS A 4 13.04 2.33 -8.95
C HIS A 4 11.72 2.33 -8.17
N ILE A 5 10.91 3.37 -8.37
CA ILE A 5 9.56 3.42 -7.80
C ILE A 5 8.74 2.27 -8.36
N ASP A 6 8.15 1.49 -7.44
CA ASP A 6 7.26 0.37 -7.73
C ASP A 6 5.81 0.83 -7.64
N HIS A 7 5.42 1.42 -6.50
CA HIS A 7 4.07 1.95 -6.35
C HIS A 7 3.95 2.99 -5.26
N LEU A 8 2.84 3.75 -5.33
CA LEU A 8 2.35 4.59 -4.25
C LEU A 8 1.28 3.84 -3.47
N VAL A 9 1.27 4.00 -2.15
CA VAL A 9 0.32 3.33 -1.26
C VAL A 9 -0.60 4.35 -0.61
N VAL A 10 -1.88 4.26 -0.96
CA VAL A 10 -2.95 5.01 -0.30
C VAL A 10 -3.75 4.07 0.59
N VAL A 11 -3.78 4.36 1.88
CA VAL A 11 -4.61 3.63 2.83
C VAL A 11 -5.99 4.28 2.89
N ALA A 12 -7.03 3.45 2.79
CA ALA A 12 -8.42 3.82 2.99
C ALA A 12 -9.03 3.01 4.15
N LYS A 13 -10.13 3.51 4.75
CA LYS A 13 -10.89 2.77 5.76
C LYS A 13 -11.51 1.50 5.18
N SER A 14 -12.02 1.59 3.96
CA SER A 14 -12.54 0.45 3.18
C SER A 14 -12.24 0.66 1.69
N LEU A 15 -12.32 -0.40 0.88
CA LEU A 15 -12.14 -0.27 -0.57
C LEU A 15 -13.23 0.57 -1.22
N GLU A 16 -14.46 0.51 -0.71
CA GLU A 16 -15.57 1.32 -1.22
C GLU A 16 -15.28 2.82 -1.03
N GLN A 17 -14.83 3.22 0.16
CA GLN A 17 -14.41 4.60 0.43
C GLN A 17 -13.24 4.98 -0.49
N GLY A 18 -12.25 4.09 -0.63
CA GLY A 18 -11.08 4.32 -1.48
C GLY A 18 -11.43 4.52 -2.95
N VAL A 19 -12.34 3.69 -3.50
CA VAL A 19 -12.85 3.80 -4.87
C VAL A 19 -13.56 5.14 -5.07
N GLN A 20 -14.52 5.47 -4.20
CA GLN A 20 -15.28 6.71 -4.29
C GLN A 20 -14.37 7.94 -4.25
N TRP A 21 -13.39 7.94 -3.33
CA TRP A 21 -12.40 9.01 -3.25
C TRP A 21 -11.55 9.11 -4.51
N CYS A 22 -11.09 7.99 -5.06
CA CYS A 22 -10.25 7.95 -6.25
C CYS A 22 -11.00 8.47 -7.48
N GLU A 23 -12.27 8.10 -7.64
CA GLU A 23 -13.14 8.61 -8.69
C GLU A 23 -13.37 10.11 -8.56
N ALA A 24 -13.70 10.59 -7.36
CA ALA A 24 -13.98 12.00 -7.10
C ALA A 24 -12.73 12.89 -7.24
N THR A 25 -11.56 12.40 -6.84
CA THR A 25 -10.32 13.19 -6.74
C THR A 25 -9.47 13.09 -8.00
N LEU A 26 -9.36 11.88 -8.56
CA LEU A 26 -8.45 11.58 -9.67
C LEU A 26 -9.19 11.29 -10.98
N GLY A 27 -10.52 11.12 -10.95
CA GLY A 27 -11.31 10.76 -12.13
C GLY A 27 -11.07 9.33 -12.60
N ILE A 28 -10.52 8.45 -11.75
CA ILE A 28 -10.14 7.08 -12.09
C ILE A 28 -10.89 6.10 -11.19
N THR A 29 -11.58 5.13 -11.80
CA THR A 29 -12.07 3.95 -11.09
C THR A 29 -10.95 2.91 -11.01
N PRO A 30 -10.42 2.58 -9.83
CA PRO A 30 -9.33 1.63 -9.71
C PRO A 30 -9.83 0.20 -9.98
N GLY A 31 -9.01 -0.58 -10.69
CA GLY A 31 -9.31 -1.96 -11.04
C GLY A 31 -9.27 -2.91 -9.84
N PRO A 32 -9.77 -4.15 -10.00
CA PRO A 32 -9.65 -5.16 -8.95
C PRO A 32 -8.18 -5.41 -8.61
N GLY A 33 -7.89 -5.51 -7.32
CA GLY A 33 -6.63 -6.03 -6.81
C GLY A 33 -6.81 -7.45 -6.28
N GLY A 34 -6.26 -7.74 -5.10
CA GLY A 34 -6.34 -9.02 -4.42
C GLY A 34 -6.48 -8.90 -2.90
N GLU A 35 -6.47 -10.04 -2.24
CA GLU A 35 -6.49 -10.16 -0.79
C GLU A 35 -5.14 -10.66 -0.27
N HIS A 36 -4.69 -10.09 0.85
CA HIS A 36 -3.45 -10.46 1.52
C HIS A 36 -3.79 -11.20 2.82
N ALA A 37 -4.07 -12.49 2.74
CA ALA A 37 -4.54 -13.30 3.88
C ALA A 37 -3.66 -13.19 5.13
N GLN A 38 -2.33 -13.15 4.95
CA GLN A 38 -1.36 -13.02 6.04
C GLN A 38 -1.52 -11.72 6.84
N TYR A 39 -1.86 -10.62 6.15
CA TYR A 39 -1.97 -9.29 6.76
C TYR A 39 -3.43 -8.86 6.98
N GLY A 40 -4.39 -9.64 6.49
CA GLY A 40 -5.81 -9.31 6.58
C GLY A 40 -6.15 -7.98 5.92
N THR A 41 -5.55 -7.72 4.75
CA THR A 41 -5.80 -6.53 3.93
C THR A 41 -6.27 -6.94 2.54
N HIS A 42 -6.83 -5.99 1.81
CA HIS A 42 -7.21 -6.14 0.40
C HIS A 42 -6.98 -4.82 -0.33
N ASN A 43 -6.84 -4.86 -1.65
CA ASN A 43 -6.50 -3.68 -2.43
C ASN A 43 -7.28 -3.51 -3.74
N ARG A 44 -7.16 -2.32 -4.31
CA ARG A 44 -7.54 -1.91 -5.66
C ARG A 44 -6.34 -1.20 -6.29
N LEU A 45 -6.20 -1.27 -7.60
CA LEU A 45 -5.00 -0.79 -8.26
C LEU A 45 -5.25 -0.22 -9.65
N PHE A 46 -4.40 0.71 -10.07
CA PHE A 46 -4.32 1.18 -11.45
C PHE A 46 -2.88 1.61 -11.80
N LYS A 47 -2.56 1.63 -13.10
CA LYS A 47 -1.21 1.92 -13.58
C LYS A 47 -0.92 3.44 -13.59
N ILE A 48 0.26 3.83 -13.12
CA ILE A 48 0.77 5.22 -13.16
C ILE A 48 2.15 5.29 -13.85
N ALA A 49 2.40 4.36 -14.76
CA ALA A 49 3.70 4.18 -15.38
C ALA A 49 4.15 5.39 -16.19
N THR A 50 5.46 5.61 -16.17
CA THR A 50 6.15 6.60 -17.00
C THR A 50 7.32 5.93 -17.73
N PRO A 51 7.96 6.57 -18.71
CA PRO A 51 9.17 6.02 -19.33
C PRO A 51 10.29 5.70 -18.32
N ALA A 52 10.41 6.48 -17.25
CA ALA A 52 11.38 6.25 -16.17
C ALA A 52 10.94 5.15 -15.18
N HIS A 53 9.62 4.93 -15.03
CA HIS A 53 9.04 3.96 -14.11
C HIS A 53 7.95 3.13 -14.83
N PRO A 54 8.33 2.22 -15.74
CA PRO A 54 7.39 1.58 -16.66
C PRO A 54 6.40 0.60 -15.98
N LEU A 55 6.73 0.18 -14.75
CA LEU A 55 5.94 -0.76 -13.95
C LEU A 55 5.16 -0.08 -12.82
N ALA A 56 5.26 1.25 -12.68
CA ALA A 56 4.69 1.93 -11.53
C ALA A 56 3.16 1.83 -11.50
N TYR A 57 2.61 1.54 -10.32
CA TYR A 57 1.16 1.51 -10.07
C TYR A 57 0.77 2.27 -8.80
N PHE A 58 -0.52 2.53 -8.67
CA PHE A 58 -1.13 3.16 -7.51
C PHE A 58 -1.95 2.09 -6.80
N GLU A 59 -1.64 1.86 -5.53
CA GLU A 59 -2.34 0.89 -4.68
C GLU A 59 -3.24 1.63 -3.70
N ILE A 60 -4.53 1.32 -3.72
CA ILE A 60 -5.46 1.66 -2.64
C ILE A 60 -5.65 0.40 -1.81
N ILE A 61 -5.25 0.44 -0.54
CA ILE A 61 -5.29 -0.71 0.38
C ILE A 61 -6.17 -0.39 1.59
N ALA A 62 -6.91 -1.39 2.07
CA ALA A 62 -7.73 -1.31 3.27
C ALA A 62 -7.63 -2.59 4.11
N ILE A 63 -8.00 -2.50 5.39
CA ILE A 63 -8.14 -3.68 6.25
C ILE A 63 -9.36 -4.46 5.78
N ASN A 64 -9.20 -5.75 5.50
CA ASN A 64 -10.30 -6.62 5.11
C ASN A 64 -11.06 -7.09 6.38
N PRO A 65 -12.31 -6.64 6.61
CA PRO A 65 -13.06 -7.02 7.81
C PRO A 65 -13.46 -8.49 7.83
N GLY A 66 -13.52 -9.14 6.66
CA GLY A 66 -13.83 -10.57 6.52
C GLY A 66 -12.62 -11.49 6.66
N ALA A 67 -11.41 -10.95 6.74
CA ALA A 67 -10.20 -11.76 6.82
C ALA A 67 -10.07 -12.45 8.18
N LYS A 68 -10.04 -13.78 8.18
CA LYS A 68 -9.59 -14.57 9.33
C LYS A 68 -8.07 -14.43 9.39
N ARG A 69 -7.56 -13.56 10.27
CA ARG A 69 -6.12 -13.33 10.37
C ARG A 69 -5.40 -14.66 10.67
N THR A 70 -4.56 -15.09 9.73
CA THR A 70 -3.80 -16.35 9.84
C THR A 70 -2.43 -16.16 10.50
N GLY A 71 -1.97 -14.92 10.68
CA GLY A 71 -0.71 -14.60 11.36
C GLY A 71 -0.81 -14.75 12.89
N SER A 72 0.33 -15.06 13.53
CA SER A 72 0.44 -14.98 14.99
C SER A 72 0.07 -13.58 15.47
N ALA A 73 -0.49 -13.46 16.68
CA ALA A 73 -1.08 -12.21 17.13
C ALA A 73 -0.16 -10.97 17.04
N SER A 74 1.15 -11.20 17.02
CA SER A 74 2.25 -10.24 16.99
C SER A 74 2.62 -9.63 15.61
N SER A 75 2.13 -10.13 14.48
CA SER A 75 2.48 -9.51 13.19
C SER A 75 1.61 -8.29 12.93
N GLN A 76 2.20 -7.09 13.01
CA GLN A 76 1.55 -5.84 12.59
C GLN A 76 1.23 -5.89 11.09
N ARG A 77 0.14 -5.24 10.70
CA ARG A 77 -0.21 -5.03 9.29
C ARG A 77 0.82 -4.14 8.62
N TRP A 78 0.92 -4.26 7.29
CA TRP A 78 1.73 -3.37 6.48
C TRP A 78 1.36 -1.90 6.70
N PHE A 79 2.31 -1.01 6.39
CA PHE A 79 2.09 0.43 6.27
C PHE A 79 1.47 1.08 7.52
N ASP A 80 1.80 0.55 8.70
CA ASP A 80 1.32 1.03 10.00
C ASP A 80 -0.21 1.06 10.13
N MET A 81 -0.93 0.22 9.38
CA MET A 81 -2.41 0.24 9.35
C MET A 81 -3.06 -0.08 10.71
N ASP A 82 -2.31 -0.59 11.68
CA ASP A 82 -2.75 -0.80 13.06
C ASP A 82 -2.58 0.46 13.96
N ASN A 83 -1.94 1.52 13.47
CA ASN A 83 -1.75 2.77 14.19
C ASN A 83 -3.08 3.52 14.35
N ALA A 84 -3.42 3.88 15.60
CA ALA A 84 -4.70 4.54 15.91
C ALA A 84 -4.86 5.92 15.26
N ALA A 85 -3.79 6.71 15.15
CA ALA A 85 -3.85 8.02 14.51
C ALA A 85 -4.07 7.88 12.99
N LEU A 86 -3.41 6.91 12.36
CA LEU A 86 -3.66 6.60 10.95
C LEU A 86 -5.10 6.13 10.74
N GLN A 87 -5.60 5.21 11.58
CA GLN A 87 -6.98 4.74 11.49
C GLN A 87 -8.01 5.88 11.66
N ALA A 88 -7.77 6.80 12.59
CA ALA A 88 -8.61 7.98 12.77
C ALA A 88 -8.56 8.91 11.54
N ALA A 89 -7.38 9.10 10.94
CA ALA A 89 -7.23 9.92 9.74
C ALA A 89 -7.97 9.32 8.52
N VAL A 90 -7.79 8.01 8.26
CA VAL A 90 -8.42 7.35 7.11
C VAL A 90 -9.92 7.14 7.29
N ALA A 91 -10.42 7.21 8.54
CA ALA A 91 -11.85 7.25 8.80
C ALA A 91 -12.52 8.51 8.25
N ILE A 92 -11.77 9.60 8.07
CA ILE A 92 -12.25 10.84 7.44
C ILE A 92 -12.10 10.71 5.92
N GLU A 93 -10.90 10.43 5.43
CA GLU A 93 -10.60 10.26 4.00
C GLU A 93 -9.26 9.54 3.78
N PRO A 94 -9.07 8.87 2.62
CA PRO A 94 -7.83 8.16 2.32
C PRO A 94 -6.55 9.00 2.45
N ARG A 95 -5.44 8.33 2.73
CA ARG A 95 -4.12 8.97 2.97
C ARG A 95 -3.05 8.30 2.14
N LEU A 96 -2.26 9.10 1.41
CA LEU A 96 -0.97 8.64 0.87
C LEU A 96 -0.01 8.49 2.05
N VAL A 97 0.36 7.24 2.37
CA VAL A 97 1.15 6.94 3.57
C VAL A 97 2.56 6.49 3.25
N HIS A 98 2.76 5.83 2.11
CA HIS A 98 4.02 5.19 1.74
C HIS A 98 4.24 5.24 0.23
N PHE A 99 5.50 5.08 -0.15
CA PHE A 99 5.92 4.67 -1.50
C PHE A 99 6.80 3.43 -1.36
N VAL A 100 6.75 2.55 -2.36
CA VAL A 100 7.54 1.32 -2.39
C VAL A 100 8.55 1.40 -3.53
N VAL A 101 9.74 0.89 -3.25
CA VAL A 101 10.87 0.87 -4.17
C VAL A 101 11.26 -0.57 -4.46
N ASN A 102 11.36 -0.89 -5.74
CA ASN A 102 11.78 -2.21 -6.22
C ASN A 102 13.29 -2.26 -6.43
N THR A 103 13.88 -3.40 -6.11
CA THR A 103 15.26 -3.73 -6.45
C THR A 103 15.43 -5.24 -6.63
N THR A 104 16.31 -5.63 -7.54
CA THR A 104 16.80 -7.01 -7.64
C THR A 104 17.95 -7.29 -6.68
N GLU A 105 18.43 -6.29 -5.94
CA GLU A 105 19.61 -6.35 -5.08
C GLU A 105 19.25 -6.18 -3.57
N ILE A 106 18.18 -6.85 -3.10
CA ILE A 106 17.62 -6.61 -1.75
C ILE A 106 18.62 -6.82 -0.60
N GLN A 107 19.57 -7.75 -0.75
CA GLN A 107 20.62 -7.95 0.26
C GLN A 107 21.62 -6.80 0.29
N ALA A 108 22.02 -6.26 -0.86
CA ALA A 108 22.87 -5.10 -0.94
C ALA A 108 22.17 -3.86 -0.37
N ALA A 109 20.86 -3.71 -0.64
CA ALA A 109 20.03 -2.66 -0.06
C ALA A 109 20.01 -2.70 1.47
N ARG A 110 19.80 -3.90 2.02
CA ARG A 110 19.78 -4.12 3.47
C ARG A 110 21.13 -3.82 4.12
N ILE A 111 22.24 -4.20 3.48
CA ILE A 111 23.60 -3.90 3.97
C ILE A 111 23.85 -2.38 3.94
N ALA A 112 23.49 -1.72 2.84
CA ALA A 112 23.63 -0.28 2.70
C ALA A 112 22.83 0.46 3.78
N LEU A 113 21.58 0.06 4.04
CA LEU A 113 20.75 0.63 5.09
C LEU A 113 21.38 0.47 6.47
N LYS A 114 21.88 -0.73 6.82
CA LYS A 114 22.54 -0.99 8.11
C LYS A 114 23.75 -0.08 8.34
N ASN A 115 24.44 0.34 7.28
CA ASN A 115 25.61 1.21 7.39
C ASN A 115 25.24 2.69 7.65
N LEU A 116 23.96 3.05 7.60
CA LEU A 116 23.48 4.42 7.86
C LEU A 116 23.14 4.70 9.33
N GLY A 117 23.15 3.67 10.19
CA GLY A 117 22.72 3.76 11.59
C GLY A 117 21.27 3.32 11.78
#